data_AF-A9A2A2-F1
#
_entry.id   AF-A9A2A2-F1
#
_cell.length_a   1.000
_cell.length_b   1.000
_cell.length_c   1.000
_cell.angle_alpha   90.00
_cell.angle_beta   90.00
_cell.angle_gamma   90.00
#
_symmetry.space_group_name_H-M   'P 1'
#
loop_
_entity.id
_entity.type
_entity.pdbx_description
1 polymer ?
#
loop_
_entity_poly.entity_id
_entity_poly.type
_entity_poly.pdbx_seq_one_letter_code
_entity_poly.pdbx_strand_id
1 'polypeptide(L)'
;MENTNPNYRATLVILNDIEKNGLYHFNPKYHDEKFFLNFIGFQKGFSSSFSEVIRKLDDFDTKREDVIIFAVYSMMSFVNSHLAVFEKFLKIILDSTKLKGGFDEDTTLSQILKKVCNKMQYNPKLKNAIRGLFLADFADALAYNQYLISKDGHLIIYPKDEEKKKQISIDELYDDSLQVRAIFNAMLDWSDTTDDPPKNKTDTLDDVVKNLINQVNSLDRKLDRIS
;
A
#
# COMPACT_ATOMS: atom_id res chain seq x y z
N MET A 1 -19.83 -6.17 -9.92
CA MET A 1 -19.93 -6.78 -8.57
C MET A 1 -19.30 -5.78 -7.62
N GLU A 2 -20.02 -5.30 -6.58
CA GLU A 2 -19.43 -4.42 -5.57
C GLU A 2 -18.22 -5.14 -4.93
N ASN A 3 -17.02 -4.59 -5.08
CA ASN A 3 -15.85 -5.11 -4.39
C ASN A 3 -16.05 -4.86 -2.89
N THR A 4 -16.29 -5.94 -2.14
CA THR A 4 -16.53 -5.89 -0.68
C THR A 4 -15.25 -5.72 0.12
N ASN A 5 -14.09 -5.66 -0.54
CA ASN A 5 -12.82 -5.47 0.13
C ASN A 5 -12.76 -4.08 0.80
N PRO A 6 -12.53 -4.01 2.13
CA PRO A 6 -12.53 -2.75 2.86
C PRO A 6 -11.36 -1.83 2.47
N ASN A 7 -10.20 -2.37 2.09
CA ASN A 7 -9.06 -1.59 1.61
C ASN A 7 -9.39 -0.92 0.26
N TYR A 8 -10.02 -1.66 -0.65
CA TYR A 8 -10.52 -1.11 -1.91
C TYR A 8 -11.49 0.06 -1.68
N ARG A 9 -12.50 -0.15 -0.81
CA ARG A 9 -13.50 0.89 -0.49
C ARG A 9 -12.86 2.12 0.15
N ALA A 10 -11.92 1.90 1.07
CA ALA A 10 -11.20 2.98 1.72
C ALA A 10 -10.40 3.82 0.72
N THR A 11 -9.70 3.18 -0.21
CA THR A 11 -8.98 3.87 -1.28
C THR A 11 -9.92 4.71 -2.14
N LEU A 12 -11.06 4.17 -2.58
CA LEU A 12 -12.02 4.95 -3.37
C LEU A 12 -12.53 6.17 -2.62
N VAL A 13 -12.85 6.05 -1.32
CA VAL A 13 -13.29 7.20 -0.52
C VAL A 13 -12.20 8.27 -0.46
N ILE A 14 -10.94 7.88 -0.22
CA ILE A 14 -9.81 8.83 -0.18
C ILE A 14 -9.63 9.53 -1.53
N LEU A 15 -9.70 8.81 -2.65
CA LEU A 15 -9.56 9.37 -3.99
C LEU A 15 -10.72 10.30 -4.34
N ASN A 16 -11.96 9.92 -4.01
CA ASN A 16 -13.13 10.77 -4.18
C ASN A 16 -13.07 12.03 -3.30
N ASP A 17 -12.52 11.94 -2.09
CA ASP A 17 -12.34 13.10 -1.22
C ASP A 17 -11.29 14.07 -1.78
N ILE A 18 -10.19 13.55 -2.35
CA ILE A 18 -9.19 14.35 -3.08
C ILE A 18 -9.86 15.13 -4.22
N GLU A 19 -10.68 14.45 -5.03
CA GLU A 19 -11.40 15.04 -6.16
C GLU A 19 -12.41 16.10 -5.71
N LYS A 20 -13.30 15.75 -4.78
CA LYS A 20 -14.35 16.65 -4.25
C LYS A 20 -13.79 17.92 -3.62
N ASN A 21 -12.59 17.85 -3.02
CA ASN A 21 -11.92 19.00 -2.42
C ASN A 21 -11.06 19.78 -3.43
N GLY A 22 -11.16 19.46 -4.72
CA GLY A 22 -10.44 20.13 -5.80
C GLY A 22 -8.92 19.95 -5.70
N LEU A 23 -8.45 18.91 -5.01
CA LEU A 23 -7.01 18.56 -4.95
C LEU A 23 -6.56 17.75 -6.16
N TYR A 24 -7.48 17.41 -7.05
CA TYR A 24 -7.18 16.73 -8.30
C TYR A 24 -6.60 17.70 -9.35
N HIS A 25 -5.47 17.33 -9.94
CA HIS A 25 -4.90 17.93 -11.15
C HIS A 25 -3.99 16.91 -11.83
N PHE A 26 -4.31 16.53 -13.08
CA PHE A 26 -3.47 15.61 -13.83
C PHE A 26 -2.13 16.26 -14.19
N ASN A 27 -1.04 15.68 -13.67
CA ASN A 27 0.33 16.12 -13.88
C ASN A 27 1.01 15.24 -14.95
N PRO A 28 1.11 15.70 -16.20
CA PRO A 28 1.75 14.93 -17.27
C PRO A 28 3.24 14.68 -17.01
N LYS A 29 3.89 15.52 -16.19
CA LYS A 29 5.29 15.37 -15.80
C LYS A 29 5.58 14.00 -15.14
N TYR A 30 4.65 13.51 -14.33
CA TYR A 30 4.82 12.24 -13.61
C TYR A 30 4.20 11.05 -14.35
N HIS A 31 3.49 11.32 -15.45
CA HIS A 31 2.84 10.29 -16.24
C HIS A 31 3.86 9.51 -17.07
N ASP A 32 3.84 8.20 -16.91
CA ASP A 32 4.76 7.27 -17.56
C ASP A 32 4.02 5.98 -17.87
N GLU A 33 3.34 5.98 -19.01
CA GLU A 33 2.52 4.87 -19.47
C GLU A 33 3.30 3.55 -19.50
N LYS A 34 4.56 3.58 -19.96
CA LYS A 34 5.42 2.39 -20.05
C LYS A 34 5.67 1.78 -18.68
N PHE A 35 5.90 2.59 -17.65
CA PHE A 35 6.03 2.12 -16.28
C PHE A 35 4.76 1.38 -15.81
N PHE A 36 3.57 1.95 -16.02
CA PHE A 36 2.32 1.31 -15.59
C PHE A 36 2.01 0.04 -16.39
N LEU A 37 2.22 0.03 -17.71
CA LEU A 37 2.05 -1.16 -18.54
C LEU A 37 3.00 -2.29 -18.10
N ASN A 38 4.26 -1.97 -17.82
CA ASN A 38 5.22 -2.93 -17.30
C ASN A 38 4.79 -3.47 -15.94
N PHE A 39 4.30 -2.61 -15.05
CA PHE A 39 3.82 -3.01 -13.73
C PHE A 39 2.59 -3.92 -13.81
N ILE A 40 1.62 -3.62 -14.69
CA ILE A 40 0.46 -4.49 -14.93
C ILE A 40 0.90 -5.87 -15.43
N GLY A 41 1.88 -5.91 -16.34
CA GLY A 41 2.50 -7.15 -16.80
C GLY A 41 3.16 -7.94 -15.65
N PHE A 42 3.97 -7.24 -14.84
CA PHE A 42 4.59 -7.81 -13.63
C PHE A 42 3.56 -8.38 -12.66
N GLN A 43 2.52 -7.62 -12.31
CA GLN A 43 1.48 -8.06 -11.35
C GLN A 43 0.79 -9.34 -11.83
N LYS A 44 0.45 -9.41 -13.12
CA LYS A 44 -0.16 -10.60 -13.74
C LYS A 44 0.77 -11.81 -13.68
N GLY A 45 2.02 -11.65 -14.10
CA GLY A 45 3.02 -12.72 -14.13
C GLY A 45 3.44 -13.19 -12.73
N PHE A 46 3.59 -12.27 -11.77
CA PHE A 46 3.94 -12.60 -10.39
C PHE A 46 2.79 -13.38 -9.73
N SER A 47 1.54 -12.93 -9.88
CA SER A 47 0.40 -13.60 -9.24
C SER A 47 0.22 -15.04 -9.73
N SER A 48 0.43 -15.32 -11.02
CA SER A 48 0.34 -16.68 -11.55
C SER A 48 1.52 -17.55 -11.11
N SER A 49 2.73 -17.00 -11.17
CA SER A 49 3.96 -17.78 -10.97
C SER A 49 4.27 -18.01 -9.49
N PHE A 50 4.02 -17.01 -8.64
CA PHE A 50 4.39 -17.08 -7.23
C PHE A 50 3.54 -18.11 -6.47
N SER A 51 2.25 -18.22 -6.77
CA SER A 51 1.41 -19.28 -6.19
C SER A 51 1.90 -20.69 -6.56
N GLU A 52 2.41 -20.88 -7.79
CA GLU A 52 3.00 -22.16 -8.19
C GLU A 52 4.32 -22.44 -7.46
N VAL A 53 5.17 -21.41 -7.30
CA VAL A 53 6.43 -21.51 -6.56
C VAL A 53 6.18 -21.86 -5.09
N ILE A 54 5.21 -21.20 -4.44
CA ILE A 54 4.82 -21.49 -3.05
C ILE A 54 4.31 -22.94 -2.90
N ARG A 55 3.53 -23.44 -3.86
CA ARG A 55 3.00 -24.81 -3.80
C ARG A 55 4.08 -25.89 -3.97
N LYS A 56 5.20 -25.56 -4.59
CA LYS A 56 6.32 -26.46 -4.85
C LYS A 56 7.51 -26.22 -3.91
N LEU A 57 7.33 -25.46 -2.83
CA LEU A 57 8.44 -25.12 -1.92
C LEU A 57 9.12 -26.36 -1.36
N ASP A 58 8.33 -27.40 -1.04
CA ASP A 58 8.84 -28.67 -0.50
C ASP A 58 9.49 -29.57 -1.58
N ASP A 59 9.30 -29.25 -2.86
CA ASP A 59 9.86 -30.01 -3.99
C ASP A 59 11.27 -29.51 -4.40
N PHE A 60 11.74 -28.37 -3.88
CA PHE A 60 13.06 -27.86 -4.20
C PHE A 60 14.15 -28.62 -3.44
N ASP A 61 15.17 -29.11 -4.16
CA ASP A 61 16.41 -29.68 -3.59
C ASP A 61 17.33 -28.55 -3.08
N THR A 62 16.82 -27.76 -2.14
CA THR A 62 17.46 -26.56 -1.57
C THR A 62 17.16 -26.49 -0.08
N LYS A 63 18.04 -25.87 0.71
CA LYS A 63 17.79 -25.74 2.15
C LYS A 63 16.52 -24.94 2.39
N ARG A 64 15.67 -25.44 3.29
CA ARG A 64 14.41 -24.78 3.70
C ARG A 64 14.62 -23.31 4.10
N GLU A 65 15.74 -22.97 4.73
CA GLU A 65 16.09 -21.58 5.08
C GLU A 65 16.19 -20.67 3.84
N ASP A 66 16.86 -21.13 2.78
CA ASP A 66 17.08 -20.34 1.56
C ASP A 66 15.76 -20.13 0.80
N VAL A 67 14.91 -21.16 0.81
CA VAL A 67 13.56 -21.13 0.22
C VAL A 67 12.66 -20.12 0.95
N ILE A 68 12.73 -20.09 2.28
CA ILE A 68 12.00 -19.12 3.11
C ILE A 68 12.47 -17.69 2.83
N ILE A 69 13.79 -17.46 2.79
CA ILE A 69 14.37 -16.14 2.48
C ILE A 69 13.91 -15.66 1.11
N PHE A 70 13.94 -16.55 0.11
CA PHE A 70 13.45 -16.23 -1.24
C PHE A 70 11.97 -15.84 -1.24
N ALA A 71 11.11 -16.59 -0.53
CA ALA A 71 9.70 -16.30 -0.44
C ALA A 71 9.43 -14.93 0.21
N VAL A 72 10.09 -14.65 1.34
CA VAL A 72 9.99 -13.36 2.05
C VAL A 72 10.46 -12.22 1.17
N TYR A 73 11.63 -12.34 0.54
CA TYR A 73 12.19 -11.31 -0.33
C TYR A 73 11.29 -11.03 -1.53
N SER A 74 10.74 -12.08 -2.14
CA SER A 74 9.84 -11.96 -3.29
C SER A 74 8.55 -11.24 -2.92
N MET A 75 7.93 -11.60 -1.78
CA MET A 75 6.72 -10.94 -1.28
C MET A 75 6.97 -9.49 -0.89
N MET A 76 8.06 -9.23 -0.17
CA MET A 76 8.51 -7.88 0.17
C MET A 76 8.67 -7.02 -1.10
N SER A 77 9.31 -7.58 -2.14
CA SER A 77 9.53 -6.88 -3.42
C SER A 77 8.22 -6.62 -4.17
N PHE A 78 7.28 -7.56 -4.13
CA PHE A 78 5.95 -7.40 -4.71
C PHE A 78 5.17 -6.27 -4.04
N VAL A 79 5.13 -6.25 -2.70
CA VAL A 79 4.51 -5.18 -1.92
C VAL A 79 5.17 -3.84 -2.26
N ASN A 80 6.50 -3.76 -2.18
CA ASN A 80 7.24 -2.53 -2.46
C ASN A 80 6.99 -1.97 -3.87
N SER A 81 6.87 -2.85 -4.87
CA SER A 81 6.58 -2.44 -6.25
C SER A 81 5.20 -1.78 -6.36
N HIS A 82 4.19 -2.24 -5.62
CA HIS A 82 2.89 -1.58 -5.57
C HIS A 82 2.97 -0.21 -4.88
N LEU A 83 3.74 -0.09 -3.80
CA LEU A 83 3.90 1.17 -3.09
C LEU A 83 4.55 2.25 -3.97
N ALA A 84 5.54 1.86 -4.80
CA ALA A 84 6.11 2.75 -5.81
C ALA A 84 5.08 3.21 -6.86
N VAL A 85 4.17 2.31 -7.26
CA VAL A 85 3.06 2.64 -8.16
C VAL A 85 2.07 3.60 -7.51
N PHE A 86 1.73 3.40 -6.23
CA PHE A 86 0.86 4.32 -5.50
C PHE A 86 1.46 5.71 -5.39
N GLU A 87 2.75 5.80 -5.09
CA GLU A 87 3.46 7.07 -5.06
C GLU A 87 3.36 7.79 -6.41
N LYS A 88 3.69 7.09 -7.50
CA LYS A 88 3.65 7.66 -8.85
C LYS A 88 2.24 8.05 -9.26
N PHE A 89 1.24 7.22 -8.96
CA PHE A 89 -0.17 7.50 -9.22
C PHE A 89 -0.63 8.77 -8.49
N LEU A 90 -0.33 8.89 -7.19
CA LEU A 90 -0.67 10.08 -6.41
C LEU A 90 0.05 11.34 -6.93
N LYS A 91 1.32 11.23 -7.34
CA LYS A 91 2.04 12.34 -7.99
C LYS A 91 1.38 12.77 -9.30
N ILE A 92 0.78 11.84 -10.06
CA ILE A 92 0.04 12.16 -11.28
C ILE A 92 -1.26 12.90 -10.97
N ILE A 93 -2.02 12.48 -9.97
CA ILE A 93 -3.40 12.99 -9.79
C ILE A 93 -3.52 14.18 -8.83
N LEU A 94 -2.51 14.45 -8.00
CA LEU A 94 -2.58 15.49 -6.98
C LEU A 94 -2.04 16.84 -7.46
N ASP A 95 -2.78 17.91 -7.19
CA ASP A 95 -2.32 19.28 -7.38
C ASP A 95 -1.29 19.65 -6.30
N SER A 96 0.00 19.58 -6.65
CA SER A 96 1.09 19.88 -5.72
C SER A 96 1.02 21.33 -5.21
N THR A 97 0.50 22.27 -5.99
CA THR A 97 0.43 23.70 -5.62
C THR A 97 -0.58 23.95 -4.49
N LYS A 98 -1.59 23.08 -4.35
CA LYS A 98 -2.59 23.16 -3.27
C LYS A 98 -2.11 22.55 -1.96
N LEU A 99 -0.98 21.84 -1.96
CA LEU A 99 -0.39 21.21 -0.79
C LEU A 99 0.71 22.09 -0.18
N LYS A 100 0.70 22.20 1.16
CA LYS A 100 1.71 23.01 1.87
C LYS A 100 3.12 22.48 1.60
N GLY A 101 3.95 23.35 0.99
CA GLY A 101 5.32 23.05 0.60
C GLY A 101 5.46 22.15 -0.62
N GLY A 102 4.41 21.97 -1.43
CA GLY A 102 4.46 21.23 -2.69
C GLY A 102 4.90 19.77 -2.55
N PHE A 103 5.21 19.15 -3.69
CA PHE A 103 6.01 17.93 -3.78
C PHE A 103 6.72 17.88 -5.13
N ASP A 104 7.74 17.05 -5.23
CA ASP A 104 8.59 16.84 -6.39
C ASP A 104 8.81 15.33 -6.66
N GLU A 105 9.79 15.00 -7.49
CA GLU A 105 10.13 13.61 -7.83
C GLU A 105 10.70 12.81 -6.64
N ASP A 106 11.36 13.47 -5.70
CA ASP A 106 12.00 12.83 -4.55
C ASP A 106 11.07 12.69 -3.34
N THR A 107 9.90 13.34 -3.40
CA THR A 107 8.92 13.26 -2.32
C THR A 107 8.34 11.85 -2.20
N THR A 108 8.49 11.22 -1.04
CA THR A 108 8.07 9.82 -0.81
C THR A 108 6.55 9.69 -0.64
N LEU A 109 6.02 8.47 -0.81
CA LEU A 109 4.62 8.14 -0.53
C LEU A 109 4.18 8.62 0.86
N SER A 110 4.99 8.35 1.89
CA SER A 110 4.74 8.76 3.29
C SER A 110 4.59 10.27 3.43
N GLN A 111 5.42 11.05 2.72
CA GLN A 111 5.36 12.51 2.69
C GLN A 111 4.13 13.02 1.93
N ILE A 112 3.77 12.41 0.80
CA ILE A 112 2.56 12.76 0.03
C ILE A 112 1.32 12.55 0.90
N LEU A 113 1.17 11.36 1.50
CA LEU A 113 0.05 11.04 2.37
C LEU A 113 -0.05 12.02 3.53
N LYS A 114 1.07 12.36 4.17
CA LYS A 114 1.11 13.37 5.24
C LYS A 114 0.62 14.74 4.76
N LYS A 115 1.06 15.18 3.58
CA LYS A 115 0.66 16.46 2.98
C LYS A 115 -0.84 16.49 2.65
N VAL A 116 -1.37 15.44 2.03
CA VAL A 116 -2.80 15.30 1.71
C VAL A 116 -3.63 15.28 2.99
N CYS A 117 -3.31 14.41 3.95
CA CYS A 117 -4.00 14.33 5.23
C CYS A 117 -4.02 15.65 6.00
N ASN A 118 -2.93 16.42 5.94
CA ASN A 118 -2.88 17.76 6.54
C ASN A 118 -3.76 18.77 5.80
N LYS A 119 -3.76 18.74 4.47
CA LYS A 119 -4.61 19.60 3.64
C LYS A 119 -6.09 19.35 3.89
N MET A 120 -6.46 18.07 4.03
CA MET A 120 -7.83 17.62 4.32
C MET A 120 -8.25 17.82 5.79
N GLN A 121 -7.32 18.26 6.65
CA GLN A 121 -7.56 18.43 8.09
C GLN A 121 -8.06 17.15 8.81
N TYR A 122 -7.63 15.98 8.33
CA TYR A 122 -7.98 14.71 8.98
C TYR A 122 -7.48 14.67 10.42
N ASN A 123 -8.25 14.02 11.30
CA ASN A 123 -7.83 13.84 12.69
C ASN A 123 -6.66 12.84 12.80
N PRO A 124 -5.87 12.86 13.89
CA PRO A 124 -4.68 12.00 14.02
C PRO A 124 -4.94 10.51 13.81
N LYS A 125 -6.09 10.01 14.28
CA LYS A 125 -6.49 8.61 14.12
C LYS A 125 -6.65 8.22 12.65
N LEU A 126 -7.31 9.09 11.87
CA LEU A 126 -7.47 8.90 10.44
C LEU A 126 -6.15 9.02 9.68
N LYS A 127 -5.28 9.96 10.08
CA LYS A 127 -3.92 10.04 9.49
C LYS A 127 -3.16 8.74 9.67
N ASN A 128 -3.22 8.15 10.86
CA ASN A 128 -2.55 6.88 11.15
C ASN A 128 -3.18 5.72 10.39
N ALA A 129 -4.51 5.66 10.28
CA ALA A 129 -5.21 4.65 9.50
C ALA A 129 -4.84 4.72 8.01
N ILE A 130 -4.74 5.91 7.42
CA ILE A 130 -4.31 6.10 6.02
C ILE A 130 -2.84 5.70 5.84
N ARG A 131 -1.96 6.06 6.79
CA ARG A 131 -0.56 5.60 6.76
C ARG A 131 -0.45 4.08 6.81
N GLY A 132 -1.26 3.42 7.63
CA GLY A 132 -1.33 1.95 7.69
C GLY A 132 -1.89 1.33 6.41
N LEU A 133 -2.97 1.90 5.86
CA LEU A 133 -3.58 1.43 4.60
C LEU A 133 -2.56 1.46 3.44
N PHE A 134 -1.76 2.51 3.35
CA PHE A 134 -0.74 2.62 2.30
C PHE A 134 0.64 2.07 2.70
N LEU A 135 0.74 1.35 3.83
CA LEU A 135 1.98 0.75 4.33
C LEU A 135 3.16 1.74 4.34
N ALA A 136 2.91 2.98 4.76
CA ALA A 136 3.87 4.08 4.61
C ALA A 136 5.19 3.83 5.36
N ASP A 137 5.13 3.26 6.56
CA ASP A 137 6.32 2.94 7.35
C ASP A 137 7.11 1.78 6.74
N PHE A 138 6.43 0.83 6.08
CA PHE A 138 7.09 -0.22 5.31
C PHE A 138 7.83 0.37 4.10
N ALA A 139 7.17 1.22 3.32
CA ALA A 139 7.80 1.90 2.19
C ALA A 139 9.04 2.70 2.62
N ASP A 140 8.92 3.49 3.68
CA ASP A 140 10.03 4.29 4.21
C ASP A 140 11.19 3.37 4.67
N ALA A 141 10.91 2.29 5.41
CA ALA A 141 11.94 1.35 5.86
C ALA A 141 12.72 0.73 4.69
N LEU A 142 12.02 0.32 3.62
CA LEU A 142 12.64 -0.29 2.45
C LEU A 142 13.45 0.73 1.64
N ALA A 143 12.93 1.93 1.44
CA ALA A 143 13.61 3.01 0.71
C ALA A 143 14.96 3.38 1.35
N TYR A 144 15.05 3.32 2.68
CA TYR A 144 16.28 3.61 3.43
C TYR A 144 17.09 2.36 3.80
N ASN A 145 16.79 1.20 3.23
CA ASN A 145 17.46 -0.08 3.53
C ASN A 145 17.49 -0.41 5.03
N GLN A 146 16.43 -0.03 5.76
CA GLN A 146 16.26 -0.28 7.18
C GLN A 146 15.43 -1.55 7.39
N TYR A 147 15.87 -2.67 6.83
CA TYR A 147 15.22 -3.97 7.01
C TYR A 147 16.21 -5.14 7.09
N LEU A 148 15.77 -6.26 7.65
CA LEU A 148 16.51 -7.52 7.73
C LEU A 148 15.52 -8.68 7.50
N ILE A 149 15.89 -9.63 6.64
CA ILE A 149 15.17 -10.90 6.53
C ILE A 149 15.86 -11.89 7.47
N SER A 150 15.15 -12.35 8.49
CA SER A 150 15.66 -13.34 9.44
C SER A 150 15.47 -14.76 8.88
N LYS A 151 16.30 -15.69 9.36
CA LYS A 151 16.32 -17.09 8.90
C LYS A 151 15.04 -17.86 9.20
N ASP A 152 14.30 -17.43 10.20
CA ASP A 152 13.01 -18.00 10.60
C ASP A 152 11.84 -17.47 9.74
N GLY A 153 12.11 -16.63 8.73
CA GLY A 153 11.13 -16.18 7.76
C GLY A 153 10.40 -14.90 8.12
N HIS A 154 10.89 -14.15 9.11
CA HIS A 154 10.38 -12.82 9.38
C HIS A 154 11.13 -11.74 8.60
N LEU A 155 10.39 -10.72 8.19
CA LEU A 155 10.95 -9.44 7.78
C LEU A 155 10.93 -8.50 8.97
N ILE A 156 12.08 -8.00 9.37
CA ILE A 156 12.22 -7.01 10.45
C ILE A 156 12.49 -5.66 9.80
N ILE A 157 11.56 -4.71 9.91
CA ILE A 157 11.78 -3.31 9.53
C ILE A 157 12.28 -2.51 10.74
N TYR A 158 13.10 -1.50 10.48
CA TYR A 158 13.80 -0.68 11.47
C TYR A 158 14.53 -1.50 12.56
N PRO A 159 15.39 -2.47 12.21
CA PRO A 159 15.97 -3.44 13.16
C PRO A 159 16.86 -2.82 14.25
N LYS A 160 17.26 -1.56 14.10
CA LYS A 160 18.13 -0.81 15.04
C LYS A 160 17.39 0.25 15.86
N ASP A 161 16.08 0.41 15.66
CA ASP A 161 15.25 1.42 16.32
C ASP A 161 14.16 0.70 17.13
N GLU A 162 14.38 0.50 18.42
CA GLU A 162 13.48 -0.30 19.28
C GLU A 162 12.06 0.28 19.38
N GLU A 163 11.85 1.56 19.07
CA GLU A 163 10.50 2.16 19.07
C GLU A 163 9.75 1.90 17.75
N LYS A 164 10.47 1.76 16.63
CA LYS A 164 9.87 1.54 15.29
C LYS A 164 10.02 0.12 14.77
N LYS A 165 10.81 -0.70 15.45
CA LYS A 165 11.09 -2.08 15.07
C LYS A 165 9.79 -2.86 14.96
N LYS A 166 9.56 -3.42 13.79
CA LYS A 166 8.39 -4.27 13.54
C LYS A 166 8.85 -5.55 12.87
N GLN A 167 8.45 -6.67 13.45
CA GLN A 167 8.61 -7.99 12.88
C GLN A 167 7.35 -8.33 12.10
N ILE A 168 7.51 -8.76 10.85
CA ILE A 168 6.43 -9.06 9.92
C ILE A 168 6.64 -10.51 9.48
N SER A 169 5.67 -11.37 9.81
CA SER A 169 5.65 -12.76 9.37
C SER A 169 5.36 -12.89 7.88
N ILE A 170 5.61 -14.08 7.32
CA ILE A 170 5.25 -14.37 5.93
C ILE A 170 3.74 -14.26 5.67
N ASP A 171 2.91 -14.62 6.64
CA ASP A 171 1.46 -14.52 6.56
C ASP A 171 1.01 -13.05 6.54
N GLU A 172 1.62 -12.20 7.37
CA GLU A 172 1.36 -10.76 7.35
C GLU A 172 1.84 -10.12 6.04
N LEU A 173 2.98 -10.53 5.49
CA LEU A 173 3.42 -10.09 4.15
C LEU A 173 2.45 -10.54 3.05
N TYR A 174 1.84 -11.70 3.21
CA TYR A 174 0.80 -12.17 2.31
C TYR A 174 -0.46 -11.31 2.41
N ASP A 175 -0.90 -10.97 3.62
CA ASP A 175 -2.02 -10.04 3.84
C ASP A 175 -1.71 -8.65 3.24
N ASP A 176 -0.49 -8.13 3.43
CA ASP A 176 -0.02 -6.89 2.82
C ASP A 176 -0.08 -6.95 1.29
N SER A 177 0.27 -8.10 0.69
CA SER A 177 0.16 -8.31 -0.76
C SER A 177 -1.28 -8.24 -1.28
N LEU A 178 -2.24 -8.75 -0.50
CA LEU A 178 -3.66 -8.66 -0.84
C LEU A 178 -4.18 -7.23 -0.68
N GLN A 179 -3.71 -6.53 0.35
CA GLN A 179 -4.02 -5.14 0.60
C GLN A 179 -3.56 -4.24 -0.55
N VAL A 180 -2.29 -4.33 -0.97
CA VAL A 180 -1.79 -3.49 -2.07
C VAL A 180 -2.49 -3.81 -3.40
N ARG A 181 -2.86 -5.07 -3.66
CA ARG A 181 -3.65 -5.41 -4.85
C ARG A 181 -5.03 -4.76 -4.83
N ALA A 182 -5.69 -4.76 -3.67
CA ALA A 182 -6.99 -4.13 -3.51
C ALA A 182 -6.94 -2.61 -3.73
N ILE A 183 -5.91 -1.95 -3.21
CA ILE A 183 -5.66 -0.51 -3.40
C ILE A 183 -5.39 -0.21 -4.88
N PHE A 184 -4.55 -1.01 -5.54
CA PHE A 184 -4.25 -0.82 -6.96
C PHE A 184 -5.51 -0.94 -7.84
N ASN A 185 -6.34 -1.96 -7.60
CA ASN A 185 -7.61 -2.11 -8.32
C ASN A 185 -8.53 -0.91 -8.09
N ALA A 186 -8.61 -0.37 -6.87
CA ALA A 186 -9.39 0.84 -6.60
C ALA A 186 -8.85 2.07 -7.36
N MET A 187 -7.53 2.21 -7.49
CA MET A 187 -6.93 3.28 -8.29
C MET A 187 -7.27 3.16 -9.78
N LEU A 188 -7.24 1.95 -10.33
CA LEU A 188 -7.63 1.69 -11.72
C LEU A 188 -9.12 1.99 -11.96
N ASP A 189 -10.00 1.44 -11.12
CA ASP A 189 -11.44 1.64 -11.25
C ASP A 189 -11.80 3.14 -11.06
N TRP A 190 -11.13 3.84 -10.14
CA TRP A 190 -11.30 5.28 -9.99
C TRP A 190 -10.83 6.03 -11.24
N SER A 191 -9.68 5.70 -11.83
CA SER A 191 -9.22 6.36 -13.05
C SER A 191 -10.13 6.11 -14.25
N ASP A 192 -10.69 4.91 -14.39
CA ASP A 192 -11.58 4.55 -15.50
C ASP A 192 -12.97 5.19 -15.38
N THR A 193 -13.39 5.57 -14.18
CA THR A 193 -14.71 6.20 -13.91
C THR A 193 -14.71 7.72 -13.99
N THR A 194 -13.56 8.37 -14.24
CA THR A 194 -13.48 9.83 -14.35
C THR A 194 -14.22 10.43 -15.56
N ASP A 195 -14.80 9.59 -16.45
CA ASP A 195 -15.70 9.98 -17.55
C ASP A 195 -17.20 9.69 -17.31
N ASP A 196 -17.61 9.04 -16.21
CA ASP A 196 -19.01 8.67 -15.95
C ASP A 196 -19.37 8.80 -14.44
N PRO A 197 -20.48 9.47 -14.06
CA PRO A 197 -20.79 9.77 -12.66
C PRO A 197 -21.03 8.47 -11.84
N PRO A 198 -20.50 8.36 -10.61
CA PRO A 198 -20.55 7.11 -9.86
C PRO A 198 -21.98 6.73 -9.45
N LYS A 199 -22.44 5.55 -9.88
CA LYS A 199 -23.69 4.92 -9.45
C LYS A 199 -23.54 4.35 -8.02
N ASN A 200 -24.12 5.08 -7.07
CA ASN A 200 -24.69 4.66 -5.77
C ASN A 200 -24.17 3.36 -5.11
N LYS A 201 -23.34 3.52 -4.08
CA LYS A 201 -23.71 3.34 -2.64
C LYS A 201 -22.71 4.12 -1.79
N THR A 202 -23.20 5.11 -1.05
CA THR A 202 -22.42 5.93 -0.12
C THR A 202 -22.16 5.15 1.17
N ASP A 203 -21.14 4.30 1.19
CA ASP A 203 -20.41 4.09 2.44
C ASP A 203 -19.78 5.46 2.78
N THR A 204 -20.14 6.02 3.94
CA THR A 204 -19.59 7.31 4.36
C THR A 204 -18.14 7.14 4.80
N LEU A 205 -17.35 8.22 4.73
CA LEU A 205 -15.97 8.22 5.26
C LEU A 205 -15.95 7.69 6.69
N ASP A 206 -16.93 8.04 7.52
CA ASP A 206 -17.03 7.57 8.90
C ASP A 206 -17.15 6.05 9.05
N ASP A 207 -17.90 5.38 8.16
CA ASP A 207 -18.09 3.93 8.18
C ASP A 207 -16.83 3.18 7.75
N VAL A 208 -16.14 3.71 6.74
CA VAL A 208 -14.82 3.23 6.31
C VAL A 208 -13.79 3.44 7.41
N VAL A 209 -13.80 4.59 8.06
CA VAL A 209 -12.89 4.92 9.16
C VAL A 209 -13.09 3.95 10.32
N LYS A 210 -14.33 3.64 10.71
CA LYS A 210 -14.59 2.60 11.71
C LYS A 210 -14.01 1.24 11.30
N ASN A 211 -14.16 0.84 10.04
CA ASN A 211 -13.64 -0.45 9.56
C ASN A 211 -12.11 -0.49 9.55
N LEU A 212 -11.44 0.56 9.07
CA LEU A 212 -9.97 0.67 9.12
C LEU A 212 -9.46 0.68 10.57
N ILE A 213 -10.12 1.42 11.45
CA ILE A 213 -9.79 1.45 12.88
C ILE A 213 -9.94 0.06 13.49
N ASN A 214 -11.01 -0.67 13.15
CA ASN A 214 -11.22 -2.03 13.66
C ASN A 214 -10.13 -2.98 13.16
N GLN A 215 -9.66 -2.82 11.92
CA GLN A 215 -8.55 -3.59 11.39
C GLN A 215 -7.24 -3.25 12.08
N VAL A 216 -6.90 -1.96 12.23
CA VAL A 216 -5.72 -1.52 12.98
C VAL A 216 -5.77 -2.04 14.42
N ASN A 217 -6.90 -1.93 15.10
CA ASN A 217 -7.07 -2.47 16.44
C ASN A 217 -6.95 -4.01 16.48
N SER A 218 -7.36 -4.71 15.41
CA SER A 218 -7.19 -6.16 15.31
C SER A 218 -5.74 -6.57 15.09
N LEU A 219 -4.99 -5.75 14.35
CA LEU A 219 -3.54 -5.87 14.14
C LEU A 219 -2.79 -5.58 15.45
N ASP A 220 -3.11 -4.50 16.16
CA ASP A 220 -2.55 -4.18 17.48
C ASP A 220 -2.80 -5.32 18.48
N ARG A 221 -4.02 -5.89 18.50
CA ARG A 221 -4.34 -7.05 19.35
C ARG A 221 -3.62 -8.34 18.97
N LYS A 222 -3.26 -8.51 17.69
CA LYS A 222 -2.43 -9.63 17.24
C LYS A 222 -0.99 -9.40 17.69
N LEU A 223 -0.47 -8.17 17.60
CA LEU A 223 0.84 -7.76 18.07
C LEU A 223 1.00 -7.93 19.60
N ASP A 224 -0.03 -7.58 20.38
CA ASP A 224 -0.07 -7.78 21.84
C ASP A 224 -0.04 -9.25 22.26
N ARG A 225 -0.43 -10.19 21.38
CA ARG A 225 -0.39 -11.64 21.66
C ARG A 225 0.95 -12.28 21.33
N ILE A 226 1.84 -11.54 20.68
CA ILE A 226 3.16 -11.99 20.22
C ILE A 226 4.28 -11.35 21.07
N SER A 227 3.96 -10.32 21.87
CA SER A 227 4.82 -9.78 22.95
C SER A 227 4.62 -10.52 24.27
#